data_AF-A0A3Q0EK12-F1
#
_entry.id   AF-A0A3Q0EK12-F1
#
_cell.length_a   1.000
_cell.length_b   1.000
_cell.length_c   1.000
_cell.angle_alpha   90.00
_cell.angle_beta   90.00
_cell.angle_gamma   90.00
#
_symmetry.space_group_name_H-M   'P 1'
#
loop_
_entity.id
_entity.type
_entity.pdbx_description
1 polymer ?
#
loop_
_entity_poly.entity_id
_entity_poly.type
_entity_poly.pdbx_seq_one_letter_code
_entity_poly.pdbx_strand_id
1 'polypeptide(L)'
;MALIQDVDKLKRKLRLQENVHKVLERAFTRPLGSLPRLPPYLPPHILKLVAEVAVLEEEVVRLEENVVNFRQALYHEAVYICSKWKSEYLRDTMEENSIRSSKYQT
;
A
#
# COMPACT_ATOMS: atom_id res chain seq x y z
N MET A 1 18.61 -12.58 -53.86
CA MET A 1 17.22 -12.60 -53.30
C MET A 1 17.16 -13.03 -51.83
N ALA A 2 18.01 -13.93 -51.34
CA ALA A 2 18.01 -14.37 -49.93
C ALA A 2 18.16 -13.22 -48.91
N LEU A 3 19.10 -12.30 -49.15
CA LEU A 3 19.38 -11.18 -48.23
C LEU A 3 18.18 -10.25 -48.01
N ILE A 4 17.39 -9.99 -49.06
CA ILE A 4 16.20 -9.13 -48.97
C ILE A 4 15.15 -9.80 -48.07
N GLN A 5 14.94 -11.10 -48.23
CA GLN A 5 14.01 -11.87 -47.39
C GLN A 5 14.45 -11.91 -45.92
N ASP A 6 15.75 -12.01 -45.67
CA ASP A 6 16.31 -11.97 -44.32
C ASP A 6 16.14 -10.60 -43.67
N VAL A 7 16.35 -9.51 -44.42
CA VAL A 7 16.08 -8.15 -43.96
C VAL A 7 14.59 -7.97 -43.60
N ASP A 8 13.68 -8.47 -44.42
CA ASP A 8 12.24 -8.39 -44.14
C ASP A 8 11.81 -9.24 -42.94
N LYS A 9 12.47 -10.39 -42.72
CA LYS A 9 12.28 -11.22 -41.54
C LYS A 9 12.79 -10.50 -40.28
N LEU A 10 13.95 -9.86 -40.34
CA LEU A 10 14.52 -9.08 -39.24
C LEU A 10 13.64 -7.87 -38.89
N LYS A 11 13.16 -7.12 -39.90
CA LYS A 11 12.23 -6.01 -39.70
C LYS A 11 10.94 -6.43 -38.98
N ARG A 12 10.39 -7.61 -39.32
CA ARG A 12 9.21 -8.17 -38.63
C ARG A 12 9.49 -8.51 -37.16
N LYS A 13 10.64 -9.15 -36.88
CA LYS A 13 11.06 -9.48 -35.51
C LYS A 13 11.27 -8.22 -34.66
N LEU A 14 11.92 -7.21 -35.22
CA LEU A 14 12.17 -5.95 -34.53
C LEU A 14 10.86 -5.29 -34.10
N ARG A 15 9.89 -5.15 -35.02
CA ARG A 15 8.57 -4.58 -34.69
C ARG A 15 7.86 -5.35 -33.59
N LEU A 16 7.94 -6.68 -33.58
CA LEU A 16 7.34 -7.49 -32.52
C LEU A 16 8.00 -7.20 -31.17
N GLN A 17 9.33 -7.14 -31.12
CA GLN A 17 10.04 -6.82 -29.87
C GLN A 17 9.75 -5.41 -29.38
N GLU A 18 9.69 -4.42 -30.27
CA GLU A 18 9.30 -3.05 -29.92
C GLU A 18 7.88 -2.98 -29.36
N ASN A 19 6.95 -3.72 -29.96
CA ASN A 19 5.57 -3.80 -29.48
C ASN A 19 5.48 -4.48 -28.11
N VAL A 20 6.21 -5.57 -27.90
CA VAL A 20 6.31 -6.24 -26.59
C VAL A 20 6.87 -5.29 -25.55
N HIS A 21 7.95 -4.58 -25.87
CA HIS A 21 8.56 -3.62 -24.96
C HIS A 21 7.59 -2.51 -24.57
N LYS A 22 6.91 -1.88 -25.54
CA LYS A 22 5.91 -0.83 -25.28
C LYS A 22 4.75 -1.31 -24.41
N VAL A 23 4.31 -2.55 -24.61
CA VAL A 23 3.25 -3.14 -23.80
C VAL A 23 3.72 -3.39 -22.36
N LEU A 24 4.94 -3.88 -22.19
CA LEU A 24 5.51 -4.09 -20.86
C LEU A 24 5.75 -2.77 -20.13
N GLU A 25 6.27 -1.74 -20.82
CA GLU A 25 6.36 -0.39 -20.24
C GLU A 25 5.00 0.06 -19.74
N ARG A 26 3.95 0.01 -20.59
CA ARG A 26 2.60 0.40 -20.18
C ARG A 26 2.08 -0.42 -19.01
N ALA A 27 2.40 -1.71 -18.96
CA ALA A 27 2.02 -2.57 -17.86
C ALA A 27 2.71 -2.11 -16.56
N PHE A 28 3.98 -1.72 -16.60
CA PHE A 28 4.73 -1.31 -15.40
C PHE A 28 4.55 0.16 -15.01
N THR A 29 4.11 1.03 -15.91
CA THR A 29 3.84 2.45 -15.62
C THR A 29 2.37 2.73 -15.29
N ARG A 30 1.54 1.69 -15.16
CA ARG A 30 0.12 1.86 -14.84
C ARG A 30 -0.06 2.26 -13.36
N PRO A 31 -1.20 2.86 -12.98
CA PRO A 31 -1.52 3.07 -11.59
C PRO A 31 -1.60 1.75 -10.82
N LEU A 32 -1.05 1.73 -9.60
CA LEU A 32 -1.17 0.61 -8.66
C LEU A 32 -2.66 0.31 -8.42
N GLY A 33 -2.99 -0.98 -8.27
CA GLY A 33 -4.38 -1.45 -8.10
C GLY A 33 -5.19 -1.64 -9.37
N SER A 34 -4.59 -1.43 -10.54
CA SER A 34 -5.17 -1.86 -11.82
C SER A 34 -4.47 -3.12 -12.35
N LEU A 35 -5.19 -3.98 -13.06
CA LEU A 35 -4.58 -5.13 -13.76
C LEU A 35 -4.09 -4.69 -15.16
N PRO A 36 -2.86 -5.05 -15.59
CA PRO A 36 -2.35 -4.64 -16.89
C PRO A 36 -3.10 -5.37 -18.01
N ARG A 37 -3.49 -4.63 -19.05
CA ARG A 37 -4.11 -5.22 -20.25
C ARG A 37 -3.02 -5.77 -21.16
N LEU A 38 -2.86 -7.08 -21.15
CA LEU A 38 -1.80 -7.76 -21.89
C LEU A 38 -2.36 -8.48 -23.14
N PRO A 39 -1.78 -8.25 -24.33
CA PRO A 39 -2.16 -8.92 -25.55
C PRO A 39 -1.69 -10.38 -25.62
N PRO A 40 -2.39 -11.26 -26.37
CA PRO A 40 -2.14 -12.70 -26.39
C PRO A 40 -0.86 -13.11 -27.13
N TYR A 41 -0.22 -12.21 -27.87
CA TYR A 41 1.07 -12.48 -28.53
C TYR A 41 2.26 -12.44 -27.58
N LEU A 42 2.06 -12.03 -26.32
CA LEU A 42 3.09 -12.14 -25.29
C LEU A 42 3.34 -13.60 -24.92
N PRO A 43 4.59 -13.99 -24.67
CA PRO A 43 4.89 -15.30 -24.12
C PRO A 43 4.10 -15.57 -22.83
N PRO A 44 3.50 -16.76 -22.65
CA PRO A 44 2.65 -17.06 -21.49
C PRO A 44 3.31 -16.86 -20.12
N HIS A 45 4.61 -17.12 -20.02
CA HIS A 45 5.36 -16.90 -18.78
C HIS A 45 5.43 -15.42 -18.40
N ILE A 46 5.54 -14.52 -19.39
CA ILE A 46 5.53 -13.07 -19.17
C ILE A 46 4.13 -12.63 -18.74
N LEU A 47 3.08 -13.13 -19.39
CA LEU A 47 1.70 -12.84 -19.02
C LEU A 47 1.43 -13.18 -17.54
N LYS A 48 1.84 -14.37 -17.11
CA LYS A 48 1.71 -14.81 -15.72
C LYS A 48 2.48 -13.93 -14.77
N LEU A 49 3.77 -13.68 -15.05
CA LEU A 49 4.64 -12.90 -14.17
C LEU A 49 4.11 -11.47 -13.98
N VAL A 50 3.70 -10.83 -15.06
CA VAL A 50 3.18 -9.45 -15.01
C VAL A 50 1.85 -9.39 -14.25
N ALA A 51 1.00 -10.40 -14.37
CA ALA A 51 -0.23 -10.50 -13.57
C ALA A 51 0.05 -10.77 -12.09
N GLU A 52 1.05 -11.60 -11.78
CA GLU A 52 1.46 -11.89 -10.39
C GLU A 52 2.03 -10.65 -9.70
N VAL A 53 2.93 -9.93 -10.38
CA VAL A 53 3.47 -8.64 -9.88
C VAL A 53 2.34 -7.65 -9.64
N ALA A 54 1.34 -7.57 -10.53
CA ALA A 54 0.19 -6.70 -10.35
C ALA A 54 -0.61 -6.96 -9.07
N VAL A 55 -0.79 -8.24 -8.72
CA VAL A 55 -1.49 -8.63 -7.48
C VAL A 55 -0.64 -8.31 -6.25
N LEU A 56 0.67 -8.53 -6.33
CA LEU A 56 1.60 -8.21 -5.24
C LEU A 56 1.67 -6.71 -4.97
N GLU A 57 1.68 -5.89 -6.02
CA GLU A 57 1.62 -4.44 -5.92
C GLU A 57 0.40 -3.97 -5.10
N GLU A 58 -0.78 -4.54 -5.37
CA GLU A 58 -2.00 -4.22 -4.62
C GLU A 58 -1.92 -4.69 -3.16
N GLU A 59 -1.37 -5.87 -2.93
CA GLU A 59 -1.21 -6.38 -1.57
C GLU A 59 -0.26 -5.50 -0.74
N VAL A 60 0.82 -4.99 -1.35
CA VAL A 60 1.72 -4.03 -0.69
C VAL A 60 0.97 -2.77 -0.30
N VAL A 61 0.21 -2.16 -1.22
CA VAL A 61 -0.57 -0.94 -0.94
C VAL A 61 -1.56 -1.18 0.21
N ARG A 62 -2.29 -2.30 0.18
CA ARG A 62 -3.23 -2.68 1.24
C ARG A 62 -2.54 -2.85 2.60
N LEU A 63 -1.35 -3.46 2.62
CA LEU A 63 -0.57 -3.62 3.85
C LEU A 63 -0.07 -2.27 4.38
N GLU A 64 0.39 -1.38 3.51
CA GLU A 64 0.81 -0.02 3.88
C GLU A 64 -0.34 0.78 4.50
N GLU A 65 -1.54 0.68 3.93
CA GLU A 65 -2.75 1.32 4.49
C GLU A 65 -3.06 0.78 5.90
N ASN A 66 -3.00 -0.55 6.09
CA ASN A 66 -3.19 -1.15 7.41
C ASN A 66 -2.17 -0.64 8.43
N VAL A 67 -0.90 -0.51 8.05
CA VAL A 67 0.14 0.03 8.92
C VAL A 67 -0.18 1.46 9.36
N VAL A 68 -0.67 2.31 8.45
CA VAL A 68 -1.11 3.67 8.79
C VAL A 68 -2.30 3.63 9.76
N ASN A 69 -3.29 2.80 9.50
CA ASN A 69 -4.48 2.65 10.34
C ASN A 69 -4.13 2.17 11.76
N PHE A 70 -3.25 1.17 11.89
CA PHE A 70 -2.80 0.69 13.20
C PHE A 70 -2.06 1.78 13.99
N ARG A 71 -1.21 2.56 13.33
CA ARG A 71 -0.52 3.68 13.98
C ARG A 71 -1.50 4.74 14.49
N GLN A 72 -2.52 5.07 13.71
CA GLN A 72 -3.56 6.00 14.13
C GLN A 72 -4.37 5.45 15.32
N ALA A 73 -4.77 4.18 15.25
CA ALA A 73 -5.49 3.52 16.35
C ALA A 73 -4.69 3.56 17.66
N LEU A 74 -3.39 3.25 17.60
CA LEU A 74 -2.49 3.32 18.75
C LEU A 74 -2.36 4.75 19.30
N TYR A 75 -2.29 5.76 18.44
CA TYR A 75 -2.25 7.15 18.88
C TYR A 75 -3.54 7.55 19.60
N HIS A 76 -4.70 7.20 19.05
CA HIS A 76 -5.99 7.45 19.68
C HIS A 76 -6.12 6.75 21.03
N GLU A 77 -5.68 5.50 21.12
CA GLU A 77 -5.69 4.73 22.37
C GLU A 77 -4.77 5.37 23.41
N ALA A 78 -3.55 5.77 23.04
CA ALA A 78 -2.63 6.45 23.94
C ALA A 78 -3.20 7.78 24.47
N VAL A 79 -3.81 8.58 23.60
CA VAL A 79 -4.49 9.84 24.00
C VAL A 79 -5.66 9.55 24.94
N TYR A 80 -6.49 8.56 24.60
CA TYR A 80 -7.63 8.15 25.42
C TYR A 80 -7.18 7.71 26.82
N ILE A 81 -6.22 6.79 26.91
CA ILE A 81 -5.65 6.31 28.18
C ILE A 81 -5.09 7.49 28.99
N CYS A 82 -4.26 8.35 28.38
CA CYS A 82 -3.68 9.50 29.08
C CYS A 82 -4.77 10.44 29.63
N SER A 83 -5.82 10.71 28.86
CA SER A 83 -6.93 11.56 29.30
C SER A 83 -7.74 10.93 30.43
N LYS A 84 -7.98 9.61 30.38
CA LYS A 84 -8.69 8.85 31.41
C LYS A 84 -7.92 8.88 32.73
N TRP A 85 -6.62 8.57 32.69
CA TRP A 85 -5.76 8.58 33.86
C TRP A 85 -5.65 9.97 34.47
N LYS A 86 -5.56 11.03 33.65
CA LYS A 86 -5.60 12.42 34.14
C LYS A 86 -6.91 12.74 34.85
N SER A 87 -8.05 12.27 34.33
CA SER A 87 -9.36 12.47 34.98
C SER A 87 -9.50 11.68 36.28
N GLU A 88 -9.03 10.44 36.34
CA GLU A 88 -9.00 9.63 37.56
C GLU A 88 -8.10 10.26 38.62
N TYR A 89 -6.88 10.63 38.27
CA TYR A 89 -5.95 11.31 39.19
C TYR A 89 -6.51 12.63 39.75
N LEU A 90 -7.19 13.43 38.90
CA LEU A 90 -7.85 14.66 39.34
C LEU A 90 -9.04 14.38 40.28
N ARG A 91 -9.77 13.28 40.09
CA ARG A 91 -10.85 12.86 41.01
C ARG A 91 -10.28 12.48 42.37
N ASP A 92 -9.25 11.64 42.38
CA ASP A 92 -8.63 11.15 43.63
C ASP A 92 -8.05 12.31 44.45
N THR A 93 -7.39 13.28 43.79
CA THR A 93 -6.89 14.48 44.48
C THR A 93 -8.00 15.41 44.98
N MET A 94 -9.14 15.50 44.30
CA MET A 94 -10.28 16.29 44.79
C MET A 94 -10.96 15.61 45.99
N GLU A 95 -11.09 14.28 45.98
CA GLU A 95 -11.62 13.52 47.13
C GLU A 95 -10.71 13.67 48.36
N GLU A 96 -9.39 13.53 48.19
CA GLU A 96 -8.44 13.67 49.29
C GLU A 96 -8.46 15.08 49.90
N ASN A 97 -8.54 16.12 49.06
CA ASN A 97 -8.65 17.51 49.51
C ASN A 97 -9.99 17.80 50.21
N SER A 98 -11.09 17.17 49.78
CA SER A 98 -12.41 17.27 50.42
C SER A 98 -12.43 16.59 51.80
N ILE A 99 -11.78 15.43 51.93
CA ILE A 99 -11.60 14.73 53.21
C ILE A 99 -10.70 15.54 54.17
N ARG A 100 -9.71 16.25 53.62
CA ARG A 100 -8.79 17.05 54.42
C ARG A 100 -9.43 18.35 54.91
N SER A 101 -10.19 19.04 54.06
CA SER A 101 -10.86 20.29 54.41
C SER A 101 -12.00 20.10 55.42
N SER A 102 -12.74 18.99 55.33
CA SER A 102 -13.77 18.62 56.30
C SER A 102 -13.22 18.31 57.70
N LYS A 103 -11.96 17.88 57.83
CA LYS A 103 -11.29 17.64 59.13
C LYS A 103 -10.88 18.92 59.87
N TYR A 104 -10.83 20.07 59.20
CA TYR A 104 -10.46 21.35 59.82
C TYR A 104 -11.67 22.23 60.20
N GLN A 105 -12.88 21.68 60.11
CA GLN A 105 -14.12 22.43 60.29
C GLN A 105 -14.95 21.99 61.52
N THR A 106 -14.32 21.28 62.47
CA THR A 106 -14.87 21.00 63.81
C THR A 106 -14.04 21.72 64.86
#